data_AF-A0A433DEE4-F1
#
_entry.id   AF-A0A433DEE4-F1
#
_cell.length_a   1.000
_cell.length_b   1.000
_cell.length_c   1.000
_cell.angle_alpha   90.00
_cell.angle_beta   90.00
_cell.angle_gamma   90.00
#
_symmetry.space_group_name_H-M   'P 1'
#
loop_
_entity.id
_entity.type
_entity.pdbx_description
1 polymer ?
#
loop_
_entity_poly.entity_id
_entity_poly.type
_entity_poly.pdbx_seq_one_letter_code
_entity_poly.pdbx_strand_id
1 'polypeptide(L)'
;MGLFLSVLIGVLSSIGWLLVLMTSILFAFSHALLVLLRNVPAPSSGNSSTGNLSDSSSSGNFAGNPFTSLDSSLKTVWAFLGGDFAAVDSWDAGRSVDIMRILFSFLTTIVLLNVLIALLNNVFNESRNRAKKTWIRNRAEFIATVEVFMMTARQRQNKNWFPSIVFYEMDAEKFEEYSKLKRERPWPESELGVESPASTSDL
;
A
#
# COMPACT_ATOMS: atom_id res chain seq x y z
N MET A 1 0.56 17.64 -2.42
CA MET A 1 0.32 16.48 -3.31
C MET A 1 1.41 15.41 -3.23
N GLY A 2 2.72 15.75 -3.17
CA GLY A 2 3.80 14.74 -3.10
C GLY A 2 3.84 13.85 -1.83
N LEU A 3 3.35 14.34 -0.69
CA LEU A 3 3.30 13.56 0.56
C LEU A 3 2.40 12.31 0.44
N PHE A 4 1.24 12.45 -0.20
CA PHE A 4 0.30 11.34 -0.41
C PHE A 4 0.91 10.25 -1.31
N LEU A 5 1.61 10.66 -2.37
CA LEU A 5 2.30 9.74 -3.28
C LEU A 5 3.42 8.96 -2.56
N SER A 6 4.15 9.62 -1.66
CA SER A 6 5.23 9.00 -0.88
C SER A 6 4.72 7.97 0.13
N VAL A 7 3.56 8.22 0.76
CA VAL A 7 2.89 7.21 1.61
C VAL A 7 2.34 6.07 0.77
N LEU A 8 1.70 6.36 -0.36
CA LEU A 8 1.13 5.36 -1.27
C LEU A 8 2.20 4.39 -1.78
N ILE A 9 3.36 4.89 -2.23
CA ILE A 9 4.44 4.05 -2.75
C ILE A 9 5.06 3.18 -1.65
N GLY A 10 5.16 3.69 -0.42
CA GLY A 10 5.62 2.93 0.74
C GLY A 10 4.69 1.76 1.08
N VAL A 11 3.38 2.00 1.01
CA VAL A 11 2.36 0.95 1.20
C VAL A 11 2.41 -0.09 0.07
N LEU A 12 2.54 0.35 -1.19
CA LEU A 12 2.59 -0.53 -2.37
C LEU A 12 3.80 -1.47 -2.32
N SER A 13 4.97 -0.96 -1.91
CA SER A 13 6.19 -1.78 -1.78
C SER A 13 6.08 -2.82 -0.66
N SER A 14 5.28 -2.54 0.38
CA SER A 14 5.11 -3.45 1.53
C SER A 14 4.24 -4.66 1.18
N ILE A 15 3.26 -4.48 0.28
CA ILE A 15 2.37 -5.55 -0.22
C ILE A 15 2.83 -6.11 -1.58
N GLY A 16 3.91 -5.60 -2.17
CA GLY A 16 4.37 -5.99 -3.50
C GLY A 16 4.54 -7.51 -3.69
N TRP A 17 5.08 -8.20 -2.67
CA TRP A 17 5.20 -9.67 -2.70
C TRP A 17 3.85 -10.39 -2.77
N LEU A 18 2.82 -9.88 -2.07
CA LEU A 18 1.46 -10.43 -2.13
C LEU A 18 0.80 -10.18 -3.49
N LEU A 19 1.09 -9.05 -4.16
CA LEU A 19 0.60 -8.81 -5.52
C LEU A 19 1.20 -9.77 -6.53
N VAL A 20 2.49 -10.12 -6.41
CA VAL A 20 3.12 -11.14 -7.27
C VAL A 20 2.47 -12.51 -7.06
N LEU A 21 2.11 -12.84 -5.82
CA LEU A 21 1.36 -14.07 -5.53
C LEU A 21 -0.05 -14.02 -6.15
N MET A 22 -0.73 -12.88 -6.08
CA MET A 22 -2.05 -12.68 -6.69
C MET A 22 -2.00 -12.88 -8.22
N THR A 23 -1.03 -12.25 -8.89
CA THR A 23 -0.85 -12.40 -10.35
C THR A 23 -0.47 -13.82 -10.74
N SER A 24 0.35 -14.51 -9.94
CA SER A 24 0.66 -15.93 -10.16
C SER A 24 -0.57 -16.82 -10.10
N ILE A 25 -1.49 -16.59 -9.16
CA ILE A 25 -2.74 -17.34 -9.03
C ILE A 25 -3.65 -17.07 -10.23
N LEU A 26 -3.79 -15.80 -10.63
CA LEU A 26 -4.55 -15.41 -11.82
C LEU A 26 -4.07 -16.14 -13.08
N PHE A 27 -2.75 -16.15 -13.28
CA PHE A 27 -2.15 -16.82 -14.43
C PHE A 27 -2.40 -18.33 -14.42
N ALA A 28 -2.25 -18.97 -13.25
CA ALA A 28 -2.50 -20.40 -13.09
C ALA A 28 -3.96 -20.78 -13.40
N PHE A 29 -4.93 -20.03 -12.86
CA PHE A 29 -6.36 -20.28 -13.10
C PHE A 29 -6.79 -19.98 -14.53
N SER A 30 -6.27 -18.91 -15.12
CA SER A 30 -6.50 -18.59 -16.53
C SER A 30 -6.00 -19.71 -17.44
N HIS A 31 -4.78 -20.21 -17.19
CA HIS A 31 -4.24 -21.32 -17.96
C HIS A 31 -5.03 -22.62 -17.75
N ALA A 32 -5.43 -22.92 -16.51
CA ALA A 32 -6.22 -24.10 -16.20
C ALA A 32 -7.61 -24.08 -16.86
N LEU A 33 -8.32 -22.96 -16.82
CA LEU A 33 -9.61 -22.81 -17.47
C LEU A 33 -9.49 -22.84 -19.00
N LEU A 34 -8.42 -22.27 -19.57
CA LEU A 34 -8.13 -22.40 -20.99
C LEU A 34 -7.98 -23.87 -21.39
N VAL A 35 -7.23 -24.67 -20.63
CA VAL A 35 -7.05 -26.10 -20.91
C VAL A 35 -8.34 -26.90 -20.73
N LEU A 36 -9.20 -26.51 -19.77
CA LEU A 36 -10.44 -27.21 -19.48
C LEU A 36 -11.54 -26.90 -20.50
N LEU A 37 -11.71 -25.63 -20.89
CA LEU A 37 -12.79 -25.17 -21.78
C LEU A 37 -12.40 -25.18 -23.26
N ARG A 38 -11.13 -25.38 -23.62
CA ARG A 38 -10.76 -25.62 -25.03
C ARG A 38 -11.34 -26.93 -25.59
N ASN A 39 -11.60 -27.91 -24.72
CA ASN A 39 -12.00 -29.26 -25.12
C ASN A 39 -13.50 -29.52 -24.98
N VAL A 40 -14.25 -28.54 -24.46
CA VAL A 40 -15.70 -28.57 -24.32
C VAL A 40 -16.30 -27.75 -25.48
N PRO A 41 -17.36 -28.22 -26.15
CA PRO A 41 -18.02 -27.43 -27.18
C PRO A 41 -18.46 -26.09 -26.57
N ALA A 42 -18.08 -24.98 -27.20
CA ALA A 42 -18.51 -23.68 -26.74
C ALA A 42 -20.05 -23.62 -26.73
N PRO A 43 -20.67 -23.00 -25.72
CA PRO A 43 -22.11 -22.84 -25.70
C PRO A 43 -22.54 -22.14 -26.98
N SER A 44 -23.40 -22.81 -27.76
CA SER A 44 -23.94 -22.25 -29.00
C SER A 44 -24.77 -21.02 -28.63
N SER A 45 -24.27 -19.83 -28.93
CA SER A 45 -25.12 -18.64 -28.98
C SER A 45 -26.13 -18.88 -30.09
N GLY A 46 -27.33 -19.30 -29.72
CA GLY A 46 -28.45 -19.38 -30.64
C GLY A 46 -28.76 -17.97 -31.16
N ASN A 47 -28.26 -17.66 -32.36
CA ASN A 47 -28.99 -16.91 -33.37
C ASN A 47 -28.26 -17.02 -34.71
N SER A 48 -28.69 -18.02 -35.49
CA SER A 48 -28.66 -17.94 -36.94
C SER A 48 -29.82 -17.05 -37.41
N SER A 49 -29.59 -15.74 -37.51
CA SER A 49 -30.47 -14.87 -38.30
C SER A 49 -29.77 -13.57 -38.68
N THR A 50 -29.54 -13.46 -39.98
CA THR A 50 -29.29 -12.26 -40.76
C THR A 50 -30.05 -11.05 -40.21
N GLY A 51 -29.33 -10.01 -39.77
CA GLY A 51 -29.97 -8.78 -39.31
C GLY A 51 -28.98 -7.79 -38.70
N ASN A 52 -28.64 -6.76 -39.47
CA ASN A 52 -27.89 -5.59 -39.03
C ASN A 52 -28.56 -4.93 -37.81
N LEU A 53 -27.88 -4.87 -36.66
CA LEU A 53 -28.24 -3.93 -35.59
C LEU A 53 -27.01 -3.57 -34.75
N SER A 54 -26.56 -2.35 -34.94
CA SER A 54 -25.78 -1.57 -33.99
C SER A 54 -26.63 -1.34 -32.73
N ASP A 55 -26.42 -2.13 -31.69
CA ASP A 55 -26.79 -1.73 -30.33
C ASP A 55 -25.67 -2.12 -29.36
N SER A 56 -24.92 -1.09 -28.98
CA SER A 56 -23.92 -1.12 -27.93
C SER A 56 -24.63 -0.80 -26.62
N SER A 57 -25.19 -1.80 -25.95
CA SER A 57 -25.65 -1.63 -24.57
C SER A 57 -25.63 -2.93 -23.77
N SER A 58 -24.55 -3.07 -22.99
CA SER A 58 -24.52 -3.64 -21.62
C SER A 58 -25.31 -4.93 -21.33
N SER A 59 -24.84 -6.05 -21.87
CA SER A 59 -24.73 -7.32 -21.14
C SER A 59 -23.79 -8.21 -21.96
N GLY A 60 -22.88 -8.93 -21.29
CA GLY A 60 -21.73 -9.59 -21.90
C GLY A 60 -22.12 -10.66 -22.93
N ASN A 61 -22.37 -10.25 -24.17
CA ASN A 61 -22.39 -11.12 -25.32
C ASN A 61 -20.95 -11.54 -25.59
N PHE A 62 -20.51 -12.64 -24.97
CA PHE A 62 -19.36 -13.40 -25.45
C PHE A 62 -19.77 -14.04 -26.78
N ALA A 63 -19.75 -13.26 -27.86
CA ALA A 63 -19.90 -13.73 -29.22
C ALA A 63 -18.64 -14.52 -29.61
N GLY A 64 -18.45 -15.69 -29.00
CA GLY A 64 -17.30 -16.56 -29.16
C GLY A 64 -16.76 -17.11 -27.84
N ASN A 65 -16.04 -18.23 -27.90
CA ASN A 65 -15.41 -18.86 -26.74
C ASN A 65 -14.28 -17.97 -26.17
N PRO A 66 -14.42 -17.41 -24.94
CA PRO A 66 -13.40 -16.55 -24.34
C PRO A 66 -12.14 -17.31 -23.90
N PHE A 67 -12.15 -18.64 -23.93
CA PHE A 67 -11.04 -19.52 -23.55
C PHE A 67 -10.24 -20.04 -24.77
N THR A 68 -10.29 -19.32 -25.89
CA THR A 68 -9.51 -19.64 -27.10
C THR A 68 -8.10 -19.04 -27.08
N SER A 69 -7.93 -17.90 -26.43
CA SER A 69 -6.65 -17.21 -26.30
C SER A 69 -6.32 -16.93 -24.84
N LEU A 70 -5.03 -16.93 -24.50
CA LEU A 70 -4.58 -16.62 -23.14
C LEU A 70 -5.02 -15.21 -22.71
N ASP A 71 -4.93 -14.22 -23.59
CA ASP A 71 -5.32 -12.83 -23.28
C ASP A 71 -6.81 -12.70 -22.92
N SER A 72 -7.69 -13.33 -23.70
CA SER A 72 -9.13 -13.33 -23.40
C SER A 72 -9.44 -14.10 -22.11
N SER A 73 -8.80 -15.25 -21.91
CA SER A 73 -8.99 -16.03 -20.67
C SER A 73 -8.48 -15.29 -19.42
N LEU A 74 -7.38 -14.55 -19.53
CA LEU A 74 -6.85 -13.71 -18.44
C LEU A 74 -7.82 -12.58 -18.10
N LYS A 75 -8.38 -11.90 -19.12
CA LYS A 75 -9.40 -10.86 -18.91
C LYS A 75 -10.65 -11.40 -18.23
N THR A 76 -11.08 -12.61 -18.60
CA THR A 76 -12.21 -13.28 -17.95
C THR A 76 -11.91 -13.61 -16.49
N VAL A 77 -10.75 -14.22 -16.18
CA VAL A 77 -10.38 -14.53 -14.79
C VAL A 77 -10.11 -13.25 -13.97
N TRP A 78 -9.68 -12.16 -14.63
CA TRP A 78 -9.62 -10.84 -14.00
C TRP A 78 -11.02 -10.32 -13.64
N ALA A 79 -12.03 -10.50 -14.49
CA ALA A 79 -13.42 -10.16 -14.15
C ALA A 79 -13.93 -11.01 -12.96
N PHE A 80 -13.42 -12.24 -12.80
CA PHE A 80 -13.81 -13.11 -11.68
C PHE A 80 -13.37 -12.55 -10.32
N LEU A 81 -12.30 -11.72 -10.26
CA LEU A 81 -11.94 -10.99 -9.03
C LEU A 81 -13.09 -10.10 -8.54
N GLY A 82 -13.83 -9.51 -9.48
CA GLY A 82 -15.00 -8.67 -9.20
C GLY A 82 -16.27 -9.45 -8.92
N GLY A 83 -16.23 -10.79 -8.98
CA GLY A 83 -17.38 -11.66 -8.77
C GLY A 83 -18.26 -11.88 -10.01
N ASP A 84 -17.85 -11.40 -11.18
CA ASP A 84 -18.58 -11.66 -12.43
C ASP A 84 -18.16 -13.01 -13.00
N PHE A 85 -19.03 -14.01 -12.90
CA PHE A 85 -18.79 -15.37 -13.43
C PHE A 85 -19.57 -15.65 -14.72
N ALA A 86 -20.15 -14.62 -15.36
CA ALA A 86 -21.03 -14.79 -16.53
C ALA A 86 -20.36 -15.55 -17.69
N ALA A 87 -19.04 -15.44 -17.83
CA ALA A 87 -18.27 -16.11 -18.88
C ALA A 87 -18.24 -17.64 -18.79
N VAL A 88 -18.52 -18.20 -17.62
CA VAL A 88 -18.44 -19.64 -17.33
C VAL A 88 -19.80 -20.22 -16.92
N ASP A 89 -20.78 -19.38 -16.61
CA ASP A 89 -22.14 -19.77 -16.22
C ASP A 89 -22.89 -20.54 -17.35
N SER A 90 -22.58 -20.24 -18.61
CA SER A 90 -23.18 -20.90 -19.79
C SER A 90 -22.50 -22.21 -20.20
N TRP A 91 -21.41 -22.61 -19.53
CA TRP A 91 -20.61 -23.77 -19.93
C TRP A 91 -21.03 -25.04 -19.21
N ASP A 92 -21.52 -26.03 -19.97
CA ASP A 92 -21.85 -27.37 -19.45
C ASP A 92 -20.60 -28.29 -19.41
N ALA A 93 -19.56 -27.85 -18.70
CA ALA A 93 -18.31 -28.61 -18.52
C ALA A 93 -18.35 -29.53 -17.29
N GLY A 94 -19.54 -29.80 -16.74
CA GLY A 94 -19.77 -30.63 -15.56
C GLY A 94 -19.22 -30.04 -14.26
N ARG A 95 -19.13 -30.89 -13.22
CA ARG A 95 -18.78 -30.52 -11.83
C ARG A 95 -17.38 -29.88 -11.68
N SER A 96 -16.51 -30.04 -12.67
CA SER A 96 -15.14 -29.50 -12.66
C SER A 96 -15.11 -27.97 -12.66
N VAL A 97 -16.01 -27.33 -13.42
CA VAL A 97 -16.09 -25.86 -13.49
C VAL A 97 -16.56 -25.26 -12.17
N ASP A 98 -17.56 -25.88 -11.53
CA ASP A 98 -18.05 -25.45 -10.22
C ASP A 98 -16.96 -25.56 -9.15
N ILE A 99 -16.20 -26.65 -9.14
CA ILE A 99 -15.07 -26.83 -8.22
C ILE A 99 -14.02 -25.73 -8.45
N MET A 100 -13.69 -25.42 -9.71
CA MET A 100 -12.73 -24.36 -10.03
C MET A 100 -13.22 -22.98 -9.56
N ARG A 101 -14.51 -22.68 -9.71
CA ARG A 101 -15.13 -21.42 -9.23
C ARG A 101 -15.04 -21.28 -7.71
N ILE A 102 -15.35 -22.35 -6.98
CA ILE A 102 -15.29 -22.37 -5.50
C ILE A 102 -13.83 -22.27 -5.04
N LEU A 103 -12.90 -23.00 -5.67
CA LEU A 103 -11.47 -22.96 -5.32
C LEU A 103 -10.90 -21.54 -5.55
N PHE A 104 -11.25 -20.95 -6.70
CA PHE A 104 -10.81 -19.61 -7.09
C PHE A 104 -11.30 -18.55 -6.11
N SER A 105 -12.59 -18.57 -5.75
CA SER A 105 -13.16 -17.59 -4.82
C SER A 105 -12.55 -17.73 -3.43
N PHE A 106 -12.36 -18.96 -2.94
CA PHE A 106 -11.74 -19.21 -1.63
C PHE A 106 -10.28 -18.74 -1.58
N LEU A 107 -9.46 -19.10 -2.56
CA LEU A 107 -8.06 -18.66 -2.66
C LEU A 107 -7.95 -17.13 -2.78
N THR A 108 -8.74 -16.54 -3.67
CA THR A 108 -8.74 -15.08 -3.88
C THR A 108 -9.16 -14.34 -2.63
N THR A 109 -10.16 -14.85 -1.89
CA THR A 109 -10.60 -14.27 -0.61
C THR A 109 -9.49 -14.31 0.43
N ILE A 110 -8.80 -15.45 0.59
CA ILE A 110 -7.67 -15.55 1.53
C ILE A 110 -6.56 -14.55 1.18
N VAL A 111 -6.23 -14.41 -0.11
CA VAL A 111 -5.21 -13.44 -0.55
C VAL A 111 -5.67 -12.00 -0.33
N LEU A 112 -6.93 -11.67 -0.64
CA LEU A 112 -7.50 -10.34 -0.37
C LEU A 112 -7.49 -10.00 1.12
N LEU A 113 -7.82 -10.97 1.99
CA LEU A 113 -7.72 -10.81 3.44
C LEU A 113 -6.28 -10.58 3.89
N ASN A 114 -5.31 -11.32 3.32
CA ASN A 114 -3.88 -11.12 3.61
C ASN A 114 -3.41 -9.72 3.21
N VAL A 115 -3.86 -9.21 2.06
CA VAL A 115 -3.59 -7.84 1.64
C VAL A 115 -4.23 -6.83 2.60
N LEU A 116 -5.48 -7.05 3.02
CA LEU A 116 -6.17 -6.17 3.97
C LEU A 116 -5.46 -6.13 5.33
N ILE A 117 -5.04 -7.27 5.86
CA ILE A 117 -4.28 -7.35 7.11
C ILE A 117 -2.95 -6.63 6.97
N ALA A 118 -2.23 -6.83 5.85
CA ALA A 118 -0.97 -6.13 5.60
C ALA A 118 -1.16 -4.61 5.47
N LEU A 119 -2.25 -4.15 4.84
CA LEU A 119 -2.60 -2.73 4.73
C LEU A 119 -2.91 -2.13 6.11
N LEU A 120 -3.74 -2.81 6.90
CA LEU A 120 -4.08 -2.39 8.26
C LEU A 120 -2.84 -2.34 9.15
N ASN A 121 -1.99 -3.36 9.08
CA ASN A 121 -0.75 -3.40 9.83
C ASN A 121 0.18 -2.25 9.42
N ASN A 122 0.31 -1.98 8.11
CA ASN A 122 1.14 -0.88 7.66
C ASN A 122 0.61 0.48 8.13
N VAL A 123 -0.69 0.76 7.98
CA VAL A 123 -1.31 2.01 8.50
C VAL A 123 -1.12 2.13 10.01
N PHE A 124 -1.31 1.04 10.76
CA PHE A 124 -1.16 1.04 12.21
C PHE A 124 0.30 1.27 12.65
N ASN A 125 1.24 0.58 12.01
CA ASN A 125 2.67 0.64 12.34
C ASN A 125 3.31 1.97 11.90
N GLU A 126 2.90 2.49 10.74
CA GLU A 126 3.31 3.81 10.27
C GLU A 126 2.78 4.92 11.19
N SER A 127 1.57 4.77 11.76
CA SER A 127 0.98 5.79 12.65
C SER A 127 1.70 5.99 13.99
N ARG A 128 2.22 4.93 14.63
CA ARG A 128 2.67 5.05 16.03
C ARG A 128 4.04 5.71 16.20
N ASN A 129 5.04 5.28 15.43
CA ASN A 129 6.42 5.69 15.70
C ASN A 129 7.06 6.50 14.57
N ARG A 130 6.77 6.17 13.30
CA ARG A 130 7.27 6.93 12.15
C ARG A 130 6.47 8.20 11.93
N ALA A 131 5.14 8.13 11.91
CA ALA A 131 4.32 9.32 11.69
C ALA A 131 4.55 10.38 12.76
N LYS A 132 4.71 10.00 14.05
CA LYS A 132 5.04 10.97 15.11
C LYS A 132 6.40 11.64 14.87
N LYS A 133 7.45 10.87 14.54
CA LYS A 133 8.78 11.43 14.25
C LYS A 133 8.77 12.31 12.99
N THR A 134 8.16 11.83 11.91
CA THR A 134 8.03 12.57 10.66
C THR A 134 7.19 13.83 10.84
N TRP A 135 6.12 13.79 11.64
CA TRP A 135 5.29 14.94 11.94
C TRP A 135 6.05 16.02 12.73
N ILE A 136 6.77 15.62 13.78
CA ILE A 136 7.58 16.58 14.56
C ILE A 136 8.67 17.19 13.67
N ARG A 137 9.34 16.39 12.85
CA ARG A 137 10.38 16.86 11.92
C ARG A 137 9.83 17.84 10.90
N ASN A 138 8.76 17.47 10.19
CA ASN A 138 8.16 18.33 9.17
C ASN A 138 7.61 19.63 9.77
N ARG A 139 7.05 19.56 10.99
CA ARG A 139 6.58 20.75 11.70
C ARG A 139 7.74 21.67 12.09
N ALA A 140 8.84 21.12 12.58
CA ALA A 140 10.05 21.90 12.91
C ALA A 140 10.66 22.54 11.67
N GLU A 141 10.74 21.80 10.56
CA GLU A 141 11.24 22.31 9.27
C GLU A 141 10.35 23.42 8.72
N PHE A 142 9.03 23.27 8.80
CA PHE A 142 8.09 24.31 8.41
C PHE A 142 8.26 25.57 9.28
N ILE A 143 8.34 25.42 10.60
CA ILE A 143 8.57 26.54 11.52
C ILE A 143 9.89 27.25 11.20
N ALA A 144 10.99 26.50 11.06
CA ALA A 144 12.30 27.07 10.72
C ALA A 144 12.29 27.81 9.37
N THR A 145 11.57 27.26 8.38
CA THR A 145 11.39 27.91 7.08
C THR A 145 10.64 29.23 7.23
N VAL A 146 9.51 29.24 7.95
CA VAL A 146 8.74 30.48 8.19
C VAL A 146 9.56 31.49 8.97
N GLU A 147 10.31 31.07 10.00
CA GLU A 147 11.19 31.96 10.77
C GLU A 147 12.26 32.63 9.89
N VAL A 148 12.88 31.88 8.98
CA VAL A 148 13.90 32.43 8.07
C VAL A 148 13.30 33.39 7.04
N PHE A 149 12.12 33.08 6.48
CA PHE A 149 11.51 33.87 5.42
C PHE A 149 10.65 35.05 5.89
N MET A 150 10.01 34.96 7.06
CA MET A 150 9.06 35.97 7.55
C MET A 150 9.56 36.81 8.73
N MET A 151 10.64 36.43 9.43
CA MET A 151 11.15 37.21 10.56
C MET A 151 12.39 38.03 10.22
N THR A 152 12.45 39.28 10.71
CA THR A 152 13.65 40.11 10.60
C THR A 152 14.69 39.74 11.67
N ALA A 153 15.98 39.98 11.42
CA ALA A 153 17.07 39.64 12.35
C ALA A 153 16.85 40.14 13.80
N ARG A 154 16.20 41.30 13.96
CA ARG A 154 15.85 41.88 15.27
C ARG A 154 14.74 41.13 16.01
N GLN A 155 13.77 40.57 15.28
CA GLN A 155 12.67 39.78 15.87
C GLN A 155 13.17 38.41 16.36
N ARG A 156 14.14 37.81 15.65
CA ARG A 156 14.76 36.53 16.04
C ARG A 156 15.55 36.62 17.35
N GLN A 157 16.05 37.80 17.70
CA GLN A 157 16.80 38.03 18.95
C GLN A 157 15.89 38.38 20.14
N ASN A 158 14.58 38.45 19.94
CA ASN A 158 13.64 38.80 21.00
C ASN A 158 13.44 37.62 21.96
N LYS A 159 13.98 37.72 23.18
CA LYS A 159 13.84 36.73 24.25
C LYS A 159 12.39 36.40 24.63
N ASN A 160 11.43 37.29 24.34
CA ASN A 160 10.01 37.04 24.61
C ASN A 160 9.38 36.04 23.63
N TRP A 161 9.92 35.92 22.41
CA TRP A 161 9.42 34.99 21.37
C TRP A 161 10.32 33.76 21.22
N PHE A 162 11.61 33.90 21.50
CA PHE A 162 12.60 32.84 21.48
C PHE A 162 13.28 32.73 22.84
N PRO A 163 12.75 31.91 23.77
CA PRO A 163 13.36 31.74 25.08
C PRO A 163 14.73 31.10 24.96
N SER A 164 15.67 31.53 25.80
CA SER A 164 17.05 31.03 25.78
C SER A 164 17.20 29.62 26.39
N ILE A 165 16.17 29.12 27.09
CA ILE A 165 16.18 27.83 27.81
C ILE A 165 14.84 27.15 27.59
N VAL A 166 14.85 25.85 27.27
CA VAL A 166 13.66 25.01 27.13
C VAL A 166 13.75 23.86 28.13
N PHE A 167 12.80 23.78 29.06
CA PHE A 167 12.69 22.65 29.99
C PHE A 167 11.80 21.57 29.37
N TYR A 168 12.29 20.32 29.34
CA TYR A 168 11.50 19.16 28.91
C TYR A 168 11.23 18.28 30.12
N GLU A 169 9.96 18.22 30.52
CA GLU A 169 9.52 17.33 31.59
C GLU A 169 9.27 15.93 31.00
N MET A 170 9.88 14.91 31.60
CA MET A 170 9.74 13.53 31.17
C MET A 170 9.49 12.60 32.36
N ASP A 171 8.78 11.52 32.10
CA ASP A 171 8.49 10.49 33.09
C ASP A 171 9.77 9.73 33.52
N ALA A 172 9.83 9.27 34.77
CA ALA A 172 11.03 8.67 35.34
C ALA A 172 11.47 7.38 34.59
N GLU A 173 10.51 6.59 34.13
CA GLU A 173 10.78 5.37 33.34
C GLU A 173 11.46 5.70 31.99
N LYS A 174 10.99 6.75 31.31
CA LYS A 174 11.57 7.20 30.04
C LYS A 174 12.94 7.82 30.22
N PHE A 175 13.19 8.45 31.38
CA PHE A 175 14.51 8.98 31.72
C PHE A 175 15.55 7.87 31.86
N GLU A 176 15.19 6.75 32.51
CA GLU A 176 16.10 5.62 32.65
C GLU A 176 16.49 5.04 31.29
N GLU A 177 15.51 4.84 30.40
CA GLU A 177 15.74 4.39 29.01
C GLU A 177 16.65 5.35 28.24
N TYR A 178 16.38 6.65 28.32
CA TYR A 178 17.21 7.69 27.71
C TYR A 178 18.66 7.67 28.26
N SER A 179 18.83 7.50 29.57
CA SER A 179 20.15 7.46 30.22
C SER A 179 20.99 6.25 29.80
N LYS A 180 20.33 5.13 29.49
CA LYS A 180 20.95 3.93 28.92
C LYS A 180 21.38 4.19 27.48
N LEU A 181 20.46 4.70 26.65
CA LEU A 181 20.74 5.07 25.25
C LEU A 181 21.88 6.08 25.11
N LYS A 182 21.93 7.12 25.97
CA LYS A 182 22.99 8.14 25.96
C LYS A 182 24.37 7.54 26.25
N ARG A 183 24.46 6.53 27.11
CA ARG A 183 25.72 5.82 27.41
C ARG A 183 26.17 4.92 26.26
N GLU A 184 25.22 4.24 25.61
CA GLU A 184 25.51 3.34 24.49
C GLU A 184 25.84 4.09 23.19
N ARG A 185 25.19 5.23 22.97
CA ARG A 185 25.38 6.09 21.80
C ARG A 185 25.54 7.55 22.24
N PRO A 186 26.76 7.96 22.61
CA PRO A 186 27.05 9.35 22.90
C PRO A 186 26.72 10.20 21.66
N TRP A 187 26.11 11.37 21.88
CA TRP A 187 25.94 12.33 20.81
C TRP A 187 27.31 12.86 20.39
N PRO A 188 27.61 13.00 19.09
CA PRO A 188 28.86 13.61 18.67
C PRO A 188 28.87 15.08 19.11
N GLU A 189 29.71 15.41 20.10
CA GLU A 189 29.86 16.76 20.67
C GLU A 189 30.15 17.83 19.60
N SER A 190 30.70 17.43 18.44
CA SER A 190 31.01 18.31 17.31
C SER A 190 29.79 19.01 16.69
N GLU A 191 28.57 18.49 16.89
CA GLU A 191 27.34 19.09 16.34
C GLU A 191 26.63 20.04 17.32
N LEU A 192 27.01 20.06 18.60
CA LEU A 192 26.29 20.80 19.63
C LEU A 192 26.77 22.25 19.81
N GLY A 193 27.93 22.63 19.24
CA GLY A 193 28.43 24.01 19.30
C GLY A 193 28.62 24.57 20.72
N VAL A 194 28.58 23.71 21.75
CA VAL A 194 28.78 24.10 23.14
C VAL A 194 30.26 23.94 23.44
N GLU A 195 31.00 25.05 23.41
CA GLU A 195 32.32 25.09 24.03
C GLU A 195 32.16 24.72 25.52
N SER A 196 32.79 23.62 25.91
CA SER A 196 32.91 23.21 27.31
C SER A 196 33.65 24.32 28.07
N PRO A 197 33.09 24.88 29.17
CA PRO A 197 33.85 25.81 29.99
C PRO A 197 35.05 25.07 30.58
N ALA A 198 36.24 25.53 30.20
CA ALA A 198 37.51 25.01 30.67
C ALA A 198 37.52 24.89 32.20
N SER A 199 37.97 23.73 32.70
CA SER A 199 38.20 23.49 34.12
C SER A 199 39.30 24.44 34.61
N THR A 200 38.93 25.56 35.21
CA THR A 200 39.86 26.34 36.03
C THR A 200 39.84 25.76 37.44
N SER A 201 40.68 24.77 37.66
CA SER A 201 41.11 24.33 38.99
C SER A 201 42.58 24.71 39.15
N ASP A 202 42.84 25.94 39.60
CA ASP A 202 44.13 26.37 40.15
C ASP A 202 43.84 27.44 41.21
N LEU A 203 43.69 27.00 42.45
CA LEU A 203 44.20 27.62 43.68
C LEU A 203 44.47 26.51 44.69
#